data_AF-E1ZP16-F1
#
_entry.id   AF-E1ZP16-F1
#
_cell.length_a   1.000
_cell.length_b   1.000
_cell.length_c   1.000
_cell.angle_alpha   90.00
_cell.angle_beta   90.00
_cell.angle_gamma   90.00
#
_symmetry.space_group_name_H-M   'P 1'
#
loop_
_entity.id
_entity.type
_entity.pdbx_description
1 polymer ?
#
loop_
_entity_poly.entity_id
_entity_poly.type
_entity_poly.pdbx_seq_one_letter_code
_entity_poly.pdbx_strand_id
1 'polypeptide(L)'
;TAHHKMTGVGNALKRHYQVFLLEYEQAHPEDVTGDRCGICGRGDEHAADWLSCDMCDCWVHFSCDTRQGRGSFKDYSKGRGRLYHCPRCS
;
A
#
# COMPACT_ATOMS: atom_id res chain seq x y z
N THR A 1 8.66 -1.14 34.20
CA THR A 1 7.61 -0.82 33.21
C THR A 1 7.39 -2.04 32.33
N ALA A 2 6.17 -2.59 32.30
CA ALA A 2 5.86 -3.74 31.45
C ALA A 2 5.85 -3.27 29.99
N HIS A 3 6.85 -3.68 29.20
CA HIS A 3 6.82 -3.50 27.76
C HIS A 3 5.77 -4.43 27.17
N HIS A 4 4.56 -3.91 26.92
CA HIS A 4 3.52 -4.66 26.23
C HIS A 4 3.99 -4.92 24.80
N LYS A 5 4.44 -6.14 24.51
CA LYS A 5 4.91 -6.52 23.18
C LYS A 5 3.69 -6.86 22.34
N MET A 6 3.27 -5.92 21.49
CA MET A 6 2.12 -6.04 20.58
C MET A 6 2.40 -6.99 19.40
N THR A 7 2.92 -8.19 19.66
CA THR A 7 3.37 -9.15 18.65
C THR A 7 2.22 -9.69 17.77
N GLY A 8 0.99 -9.68 18.28
CA GLY A 8 -0.22 -10.10 17.57
C GLY A 8 -1.04 -8.98 16.94
N VAL A 9 -0.50 -7.75 16.86
CA VAL A 9 -1.29 -6.56 16.50
C VAL A 9 -2.01 -6.68 15.16
N GLY A 10 -1.36 -7.25 14.13
CA GLY A 10 -1.98 -7.40 12.82
C GLY A 10 -3.25 -8.28 12.86
N ASN A 11 -3.22 -9.37 13.63
CA ASN A 11 -4.40 -10.23 13.79
C ASN A 11 -5.51 -9.56 14.60
N ALA A 12 -5.15 -8.75 15.61
CA ALA A 12 -6.12 -7.99 16.39
C ALA A 12 -6.81 -6.92 15.52
N LEU A 13 -6.04 -6.16 14.74
CA LEU A 13 -6.57 -5.13 13.84
C LEU A 13 -7.48 -5.72 12.76
N LYS A 14 -7.12 -6.86 12.16
CA LYS A 14 -8.00 -7.54 11.19
C LYS A 14 -9.35 -7.92 11.79
N ARG A 15 -9.37 -8.46 13.01
CA ARG A 15 -10.63 -8.80 13.71
C ARG A 15 -11.46 -7.56 14.01
N HIS A 16 -10.84 -6.48 14.46
CA HIS A 16 -11.55 -5.23 14.70
C HIS A 16 -12.10 -4.63 13.41
N TYR A 17 -11.35 -4.70 12.30
CA TYR A 17 -11.84 -4.27 10.99
C TYR A 17 -13.11 -5.02 10.59
N GLN A 18 -13.09 -6.36 10.70
CA GLN A 18 -14.24 -7.19 10.38
C GLN A 18 -15.47 -6.87 11.24
N VAL A 19 -15.27 -6.59 12.53
CA VAL A 19 -16.38 -6.34 13.48
C VAL A 19 -16.95 -4.92 13.33
N PHE A 20 -16.11 -3.93 13.03
CA PHE A 20 -16.51 -2.52 13.13
C PHE A 20 -16.55 -1.76 11.80
N LEU A 21 -15.77 -2.16 10.79
CA LEU A 21 -15.55 -1.36 9.59
C LEU A 21 -15.99 -2.07 8.30
N LEU A 22 -16.07 -3.41 8.28
CA LEU A 22 -16.41 -4.13 7.05
C LEU A 22 -17.82 -3.85 6.54
N GLU A 23 -18.83 -3.84 7.42
CA GLU A 23 -20.21 -3.49 7.02
C GLU A 23 -20.30 -2.02 6.57
N TYR A 24 -19.52 -1.14 7.21
CA TYR A 24 -19.43 0.26 6.80
C TYR A 24 -18.83 0.38 5.40
N GLU A 25 -17.68 -0.24 5.13
CA GLU A 25 -17.02 -0.21 3.81
C GLU A 25 -17.95 -0.71 2.70
N GLN A 26 -18.68 -1.81 2.94
CA GLN A 26 -19.63 -2.36 1.96
C GLN A 26 -20.81 -1.43 1.68
N ALA A 27 -21.26 -0.68 2.68
CA ALA A 27 -22.32 0.30 2.53
C ALA A 27 -21.86 1.64 1.91
N HIS A 28 -20.54 1.91 1.93
CA HIS A 28 -19.93 3.17 1.47
C HIS A 28 -18.80 2.86 0.45
N PRO A 29 -19.13 2.31 -0.73
CA PRO A 29 -18.14 1.96 -1.74
C PRO A 29 -17.34 3.16 -2.25
N GLU A 30 -17.84 4.39 -2.08
CA GLU A 30 -17.16 5.64 -2.41
C GLU A 30 -15.92 5.92 -1.55
N ASP A 31 -15.85 5.36 -0.35
CA ASP A 31 -14.70 5.52 0.57
C ASP A 31 -13.56 4.55 0.22
N VAL A 32 -13.78 3.58 -0.67
CA VAL A 32 -12.78 2.62 -1.14
C VAL A 32 -12.02 3.19 -2.33
N THR A 33 -10.70 3.35 -2.20
CA THR A 33 -9.87 3.89 -3.27
C THR A 33 -9.68 2.87 -4.41
N GLY A 34 -10.24 3.16 -5.57
CA GLY A 34 -9.97 2.46 -6.83
C GLY A 34 -8.81 3.09 -7.59
N ASP A 35 -7.60 3.03 -7.05
CA ASP A 35 -6.44 3.71 -7.62
C ASP A 35 -6.03 3.15 -8.99
N ARG A 36 -5.57 4.05 -9.87
CA ARG A 36 -5.00 3.70 -11.17
C ARG A 36 -3.51 3.95 -11.16
N CYS A 37 -2.74 2.99 -11.66
CA CYS A 37 -1.30 3.12 -11.72
C CYS A 37 -0.89 4.34 -12.56
N GLY A 38 -0.15 5.28 -11.97
CA GLY A 38 0.30 6.51 -12.64
C GLY A 38 1.21 6.29 -13.86
N ILE A 39 1.73 5.07 -14.06
CA ILE A 39 2.53 4.66 -15.22
C ILE A 39 1.67 4.04 -16.33
N CYS A 40 0.96 2.94 -16.06
CA CYS A 40 0.20 2.20 -17.09
C CYS A 40 -1.31 2.52 -17.16
N GLY A 41 -1.85 3.27 -16.21
CA GLY A 41 -3.28 3.64 -16.12
C GLY A 41 -4.24 2.50 -15.74
N ARG A 42 -3.72 1.28 -15.52
CA ARG A 42 -4.49 0.09 -15.15
C ARG A 42 -4.59 -0.04 -13.62
N GLY A 43 -5.58 -0.79 -13.16
CA GLY A 43 -5.79 -1.11 -11.74
C GLY A 43 -5.26 -2.50 -11.39
N ASP A 44 -5.83 -3.06 -10.31
CA ASP A 44 -5.45 -4.34 -9.71
C ASP A 44 -5.52 -5.54 -10.67
N GLU A 45 -6.27 -5.43 -11.77
CA GLU A 45 -6.34 -6.47 -12.79
C GLU A 45 -5.00 -6.73 -13.51
N HIS A 46 -4.04 -5.80 -13.39
CA HIS A 46 -2.74 -5.89 -14.06
C HIS A 46 -1.62 -6.42 -13.15
N ALA A 47 -1.55 -5.95 -11.91
CA ALA A 47 -0.55 -6.37 -10.93
C ALA A 47 -1.02 -6.06 -9.50
N ALA A 48 -0.53 -6.84 -8.52
CA ALA A 48 -0.96 -6.72 -7.13
C ALA A 48 0.01 -5.94 -6.22
N ASP A 49 1.28 -5.83 -6.59
CA ASP A 49 2.28 -5.11 -5.78
C ASP A 49 2.28 -3.63 -6.16
N TRP A 50 1.84 -2.79 -5.22
CA TRP A 50 1.73 -1.34 -5.40
C TRP A 50 2.70 -0.58 -4.50
N LEU A 51 3.23 0.53 -5.01
CA LEU A 51 3.97 1.52 -4.26
C LEU A 51 3.27 2.87 -4.33
N SER A 52 3.21 3.58 -3.21
CA SER A 52 2.82 4.99 -3.17
C SER A 52 4.05 5.88 -3.23
N CYS A 53 4.00 6.95 -4.01
CA CYS A 53 5.08 7.91 -4.13
C CYS A 53 5.09 8.88 -2.93
N ASP A 54 6.20 8.95 -2.19
CA ASP A 54 6.35 9.83 -1.01
C ASP A 54 6.38 11.35 -1.31
N MET A 55 6.17 11.75 -2.56
CA MET A 55 6.17 13.16 -3.00
C MET A 55 4.84 13.66 -3.55
N CYS A 56 4.10 12.80 -4.25
CA CYS A 56 2.85 13.18 -4.90
C CYS A 56 1.68 12.25 -4.56
N ASP A 57 1.91 11.28 -3.66
CA ASP A 57 0.94 10.28 -3.20
C ASP A 57 0.28 9.43 -4.31
N CYS A 58 0.79 9.52 -5.54
CA CYS A 58 0.31 8.69 -6.65
C CYS A 58 0.77 7.24 -6.47
N TRP A 59 -0.14 6.31 -6.76
CA TRP A 59 0.10 4.89 -6.74
C TRP A 59 0.63 4.36 -8.08
N VAL A 60 1.58 3.44 -8.02
CA VAL A 60 2.11 2.74 -9.20
C VAL A 60 2.34 1.27 -8.88
N HIS A 61 2.16 0.39 -9.87
CA HIS A 61 2.61 -0.98 -9.72
C HIS A 61 4.13 -1.04 -9.63
N PHE A 62 4.66 -1.84 -8.71
CA PHE A 62 6.10 -2.10 -8.58
C PHE A 62 6.72 -2.63 -9.87
N SER A 63 5.97 -3.45 -10.61
CA SER A 63 6.39 -4.03 -11.90
C SER A 63 6.41 -3.01 -13.04
N CYS A 64 5.64 -1.93 -12.96
CA CYS A 64 5.55 -0.91 -14.01
C CYS A 64 6.72 0.08 -14.00
N ASP A 65 7.35 0.31 -12.84
CA ASP A 65 8.59 1.08 -12.78
C ASP A 65 9.76 0.18 -13.15
N THR A 66 10.35 0.36 -14.33
CA THR A 66 11.43 -0.51 -14.84
C THR A 66 12.84 0.03 -14.58
N ARG A 67 12.99 1.17 -13.89
CA ARG A 67 14.30 1.81 -13.62
C ARG A 67 15.22 0.95 -12.76
N GLN A 68 16.48 0.78 -13.17
CA GLN A 68 17.46 -0.04 -12.44
C GLN A 68 17.80 0.56 -11.06
N GLY A 69 18.27 -0.28 -10.12
CA GLY A 69 18.74 0.18 -8.79
C GLY A 69 17.66 0.46 -7.73
N ARG A 70 16.39 0.16 -8.03
CA ARG A 70 15.26 0.32 -7.08
C ARG A 70 15.24 -0.72 -5.94
N GLY A 71 15.95 -1.84 -6.07
CA GLY A 71 15.90 -2.92 -5.08
C GLY A 71 14.64 -3.77 -5.24
N SER A 72 14.27 -4.52 -4.19
CA SER A 72 13.12 -5.41 -4.20
C SER A 72 11.88 -4.75 -3.58
N PHE A 73 10.68 -5.24 -3.89
CA PHE A 73 9.44 -4.75 -3.27
C PHE A 73 9.49 -4.80 -1.72
N LYS A 74 10.13 -5.84 -1.16
CA LYS A 74 10.30 -6.02 0.29
C LYS A 74 11.11 -4.91 0.95
N ASP A 75 11.98 -4.23 0.20
CA ASP A 75 12.76 -3.11 0.73
C ASP A 75 11.87 -1.90 1.06
N TYR A 76 10.72 -1.80 0.39
CA TYR A 76 9.71 -0.76 0.59
C TYR A 76 8.63 -1.17 1.59
N SER A 77 8.14 -2.41 1.56
CA SER A 77 6.95 -2.83 2.33
C SER A 77 7.21 -3.22 3.80
N LYS A 78 8.48 -3.33 4.22
CA LYS A 78 8.84 -3.59 5.62
C LYS A 78 8.63 -2.35 6.49
N GLY A 79 8.51 -2.55 7.81
CA GLY A 79 8.48 -1.43 8.76
C GLY A 79 9.74 -0.55 8.63
N ARG A 80 9.55 0.77 8.53
CA ARG A 80 10.61 1.74 8.16
C ARG A 80 11.30 1.38 6.83
N GLY A 81 10.48 1.02 5.84
CA GLY A 81 10.92 0.71 4.48
C GLY A 81 11.56 1.90 3.78
N ARG A 82 12.17 1.62 2.63
CA ARG A 82 12.78 2.62 1.75
C ARG A 82 11.70 3.57 1.21
N LEU A 83 12.06 4.85 1.06
CA LEU A 83 11.22 5.84 0.35
C LEU A 83 11.17 5.52 -1.15
N TYR A 84 9.99 5.68 -1.75
CA TYR A 84 9.73 5.54 -3.17
C TYR A 84 9.35 6.89 -3.79
N HIS A 85 10.14 7.33 -4.78
CA HIS A 85 9.77 8.45 -5.65
C HIS A 85 9.46 7.92 -7.04
N CYS A 86 8.26 8.21 -7.57
CA CYS A 86 7.84 7.77 -8.89
C CYS A 86 8.68 8.45 -10.00
N PRO A 87 8.66 7.92 -11.24
CA PRO A 87 9.44 8.48 -12.34
C PRO A 87 9.13 9.96 -12.67
N ARG A 88 7.94 10.47 -12.33
CA ARG A 88 7.57 11.88 -12.55
C ARG A 88 8.11 12.84 -11.50
N CYS A 89 8.43 12.33 -10.31
CA CYS A 89 8.88 13.14 -9.16
C CYS A 89 10.38 12.98 -8.87
N SER A 90 11.06 12.07 -9.59
CA SER A 90 12.50 11.84 -9.44
C SER A 90 13.32 12.85 -10.24
#